data_AF-A0A2T7PMP7-F1
#
_entry.id   AF-A0A2T7PMP7-F1
#
_cell.length_a   1.000
_cell.length_b   1.000
_cell.length_c   1.000
_cell.angle_alpha   90.00
_cell.angle_beta   90.00
_cell.angle_gamma   90.00
#
_symmetry.space_group_name_H-M   'P 1'
#
loop_
_entity.id
_entity.type
_entity.pdbx_description
1 polymer ?
#
loop_
_entity_poly.entity_id
_entity_poly.type
_entity_poly.pdbx_seq_one_letter_code
_entity_poly.pdbx_strand_id
1 'polypeptide(L)'
;MAQGYERTFIAVKPDGVQRGLIGEIVKRFEQRGYKLVGAKLCVVWEGKEVVKMGRVMLGATKPQESAPGTIRGDFAIDVGRNVCHGSDSVATAKREIALWFSNAELAAYDAVEAPWVYE
;
A
#
# COMPACT_ATOMS: atom_id res chain seq x y z
N MET A 1 26.95 -8.84 -7.80
CA MET A 1 26.77 -7.39 -7.52
C MET A 1 27.97 -6.67 -8.09
N ALA A 2 27.82 -5.48 -8.68
CA ALA A 2 28.99 -4.73 -9.10
C ALA A 2 29.92 -4.50 -7.89
N GLN A 3 31.22 -4.66 -8.10
CA GLN A 3 32.23 -4.59 -7.05
C GLN A 3 32.19 -3.18 -6.41
N GLY A 4 31.99 -3.09 -5.09
CA GLY A 4 32.01 -1.82 -4.35
C GLY A 4 30.66 -1.19 -3.96
N TYR A 5 29.51 -1.83 -4.25
CA TYR A 5 28.20 -1.33 -3.81
C TYR A 5 27.75 -1.98 -2.49
N GLU A 6 27.38 -1.16 -1.52
CA GLU A 6 26.78 -1.60 -0.25
C GLU A 6 25.25 -1.56 -0.31
N ARG A 7 24.59 -2.30 0.60
CA ARG A 7 23.14 -2.27 0.81
C ARG A 7 22.85 -1.98 2.27
N THR A 8 21.81 -1.20 2.52
CA THR A 8 21.34 -0.91 3.87
C THR A 8 19.82 -1.09 3.97
N PHE A 9 19.32 -1.21 5.19
CA PHE A 9 17.90 -1.27 5.50
C PHE A 9 17.47 0.06 6.13
N ILE A 10 16.45 0.68 5.57
CA ILE A 10 15.84 1.91 6.07
C ILE A 10 14.38 1.62 6.37
N ALA A 11 13.96 1.86 7.61
CA ALA A 11 12.56 1.77 8.02
C ALA A 11 11.97 3.16 8.22
N VAL A 12 10.77 3.38 7.68
CA VAL A 12 9.93 4.52 8.08
C VAL A 12 9.25 4.12 9.39
N LYS A 13 9.55 4.84 10.46
CA LYS A 13 8.96 4.60 11.79
C LYS A 13 7.47 4.97 11.82
N PRO A 14 6.69 4.49 12.83
CA PRO A 14 5.24 4.75 12.89
C PRO A 14 4.84 6.23 12.79
N ASP A 15 5.59 7.14 13.40
CA ASP A 15 5.37 8.58 13.33
C ASP A 15 5.53 9.15 11.91
N GLY A 16 6.50 8.62 11.15
CA GLY A 16 6.68 8.99 9.73
C GLY A 16 5.56 8.48 8.84
N VAL A 17 5.01 7.29 9.15
CA VAL A 17 3.85 6.73 8.45
C VAL A 17 2.60 7.57 8.73
N GLN A 18 2.30 7.86 10.00
CA GLN A 18 1.13 8.66 10.41
C GLN A 18 1.13 10.07 9.80
N ARG A 19 2.30 10.63 9.52
CA ARG A 19 2.46 11.95 8.88
C ARG A 19 2.47 11.91 7.35
N GLY A 20 2.25 10.75 6.72
CA GLY A 20 2.23 10.61 5.27
C GLY A 20 3.60 10.78 4.60
N LEU A 21 4.71 10.54 5.31
CA LEU A 21 6.07 10.85 4.81
C LEU A 21 6.74 9.72 4.01
N ILE A 22 6.07 8.57 3.81
CA ILE A 22 6.66 7.40 3.10
C ILE A 22 7.18 7.80 1.72
N GLY A 23 6.32 8.45 0.92
CA GLY A 23 6.66 8.85 -0.44
C GLY A 23 7.80 9.88 -0.48
N GLU A 24 7.78 10.87 0.41
CA GLU A 24 8.83 11.89 0.50
C GLU A 24 10.19 11.31 0.91
N ILE A 25 10.21 10.36 1.85
CA ILE A 25 11.45 9.68 2.26
C ILE A 25 12.00 8.86 1.10
N VAL A 26 11.19 8.02 0.45
CA VAL A 26 11.62 7.21 -0.71
C VAL A 26 12.14 8.11 -1.83
N LYS A 27 11.39 9.16 -2.17
CA LYS A 27 11.77 10.15 -3.18
C LYS A 27 13.13 10.77 -2.91
N ARG A 28 13.47 11.11 -1.66
CA ARG A 28 14.78 11.67 -1.32
C ARG A 28 15.93 10.70 -1.55
N PHE A 29 15.77 9.41 -1.25
CA PHE A 29 16.80 8.42 -1.53
C PHE A 29 17.01 8.24 -3.05
N GLU A 30 15.92 8.18 -3.81
CA GLU A 30 15.98 8.07 -5.28
C GLU A 30 16.60 9.32 -5.91
N GLN A 31 16.21 10.53 -5.49
CA GLN A 31 16.77 11.80 -5.96
C GLN A 31 18.25 11.96 -5.60
N ARG A 32 18.70 11.38 -4.49
CA ARG A 32 20.13 11.37 -4.12
C ARG A 32 20.96 10.46 -5.03
N GLY A 33 20.33 9.57 -5.77
CA GLY A 33 20.97 8.60 -6.68
C GLY A 33 21.06 7.18 -6.10
N TYR A 34 20.43 6.89 -4.96
CA TYR A 34 20.37 5.53 -4.43
C TYR A 34 19.26 4.74 -5.13
N LYS A 35 19.52 3.45 -5.39
CA LYS A 35 18.57 2.56 -6.03
C LYS A 35 17.70 1.86 -4.98
N LEU A 36 16.38 2.03 -5.06
CA LEU A 36 15.43 1.19 -4.33
C LEU A 36 15.41 -0.21 -4.97
N VAL A 37 15.99 -1.20 -4.28
CA VAL A 37 16.11 -2.58 -4.78
C VAL A 37 15.13 -3.56 -4.12
N GLY A 38 14.42 -3.12 -3.09
CA GLY A 38 13.42 -3.92 -2.40
C GLY A 38 12.62 -3.06 -1.43
N ALA A 39 11.30 -3.15 -1.51
CA ALA A 39 10.38 -2.54 -0.58
C ALA A 39 9.19 -3.48 -0.38
N LYS A 40 8.64 -3.47 0.83
CA LYS A 40 7.40 -4.15 1.14
C LYS A 40 6.55 -3.21 1.98
N LEU A 41 5.45 -2.75 1.40
CA LEU A 41 4.48 -1.92 2.10
C LEU A 41 3.21 -2.75 2.31
N CYS A 42 2.98 -3.13 3.56
CA CYS A 42 1.72 -3.72 4.01
C CYS A 42 0.95 -2.62 4.74
N VAL A 43 -0.33 -2.43 4.41
CA VAL A 43 -1.18 -1.39 5.01
C VAL A 43 -2.57 -1.94 5.28
N VAL A 44 -3.22 -1.42 6.31
CA VAL A 44 -4.60 -1.72 6.67
C VAL A 44 -5.41 -0.44 6.52
N TRP A 45 -6.46 -0.48 5.72
CA TRP A 45 -7.39 0.64 5.53
C TRP A 45 -8.71 0.34 6.21
N GLU A 46 -9.27 1.34 6.88
CA GLU A 46 -10.56 1.26 7.55
C GLU A 46 -11.57 2.22 6.88
N GLY A 47 -12.82 1.80 6.76
CA GLY A 47 -13.89 2.60 6.17
C GLY A 47 -15.07 1.77 5.66
N LYS A 48 -16.17 2.46 5.33
CA LYS A 48 -17.39 1.84 4.80
C LYS A 48 -17.11 1.11 3.47
N GLU A 49 -17.49 -0.17 3.40
CA GLU A 49 -17.28 -1.05 2.24
C GLU A 49 -15.82 -1.11 1.72
N VAL A 50 -14.81 -0.80 2.55
CA VAL A 50 -13.41 -0.61 2.11
C VAL A 50 -12.81 -1.81 1.39
N VAL A 51 -13.22 -3.04 1.71
CA VAL A 51 -12.77 -4.24 0.97
C VAL A 51 -13.25 -4.20 -0.47
N LYS A 52 -14.56 -3.99 -0.68
CA LYS A 52 -15.16 -3.94 -2.01
C LYS A 52 -14.67 -2.71 -2.78
N MET A 53 -14.69 -1.53 -2.16
CA MET A 53 -14.25 -0.30 -2.79
C MET A 53 -12.76 -0.31 -3.08
N GLY A 54 -11.94 -0.91 -2.21
CA GLY A 54 -10.53 -1.18 -2.47
C GLY A 54 -10.34 -2.02 -3.74
N ARG A 55 -11.12 -3.08 -3.91
CA ARG A 55 -11.09 -3.90 -5.14
C ARG A 55 -11.51 -3.12 -6.39
N VAL A 56 -12.48 -2.22 -6.28
CA VAL A 56 -12.86 -1.33 -7.39
C VAL A 56 -11.71 -0.39 -7.75
N MET A 57 -11.08 0.28 -6.77
CA MET A 57 -9.96 1.19 -6.99
C MET A 57 -8.72 0.48 -7.58
N LEU A 58 -8.45 -0.75 -7.14
CA LEU A 58 -7.35 -1.55 -7.67
C LEU A 58 -7.57 -1.94 -9.14
N GLY A 59 -8.82 -2.16 -9.56
CA GLY A 59 -9.16 -2.74 -10.85
C GLY A 59 -9.09 -4.28 -10.87
N ALA A 60 -9.47 -4.87 -12.00
CA ALA A 60 -9.46 -6.31 -12.20
C ALA A 60 -8.07 -6.92 -11.99
N THR A 61 -7.99 -8.18 -11.54
CA THR A 61 -6.70 -8.86 -11.31
C THR A 61 -5.85 -8.91 -12.56
N LYS A 62 -6.50 -9.10 -13.72
CA LYS A 62 -5.89 -9.04 -15.05
C LYS A 62 -5.93 -7.58 -15.55
N PRO A 63 -4.79 -6.90 -15.71
CA PRO A 63 -4.76 -5.47 -16.02
C PRO A 63 -5.48 -5.09 -17.31
N GLN A 64 -5.49 -5.95 -18.32
CA GLN A 64 -6.18 -5.73 -19.60
C GLN A 64 -7.71 -5.58 -19.45
N GLU A 65 -8.27 -6.05 -18.34
CA GLU A 65 -9.70 -5.96 -18.01
C GLU A 65 -9.99 -4.83 -17.02
N SER A 66 -8.95 -4.08 -16.61
CA SER A 66 -9.09 -2.94 -15.71
C SER A 66 -9.42 -1.68 -16.51
N ALA A 67 -10.34 -0.87 -15.99
CA ALA A 67 -10.67 0.42 -16.59
C ALA A 67 -9.54 1.44 -16.34
N PRO A 68 -9.28 2.38 -17.26
CA PRO A 68 -8.44 3.56 -16.99
C PRO A 68 -8.92 4.31 -15.73
N GLY A 69 -7.99 4.83 -14.95
CA GLY A 69 -8.23 5.47 -13.64
C GLY A 69 -8.20 4.49 -12.46
N THR A 70 -8.16 3.18 -12.71
CA THR A 70 -7.85 2.18 -11.67
C THR A 70 -6.34 1.97 -11.59
N ILE A 71 -5.85 1.56 -10.42
CA ILE A 71 -4.40 1.39 -10.21
C ILE A 71 -3.79 0.41 -11.23
N ARG A 72 -4.45 -0.71 -11.50
CA ARG A 72 -3.95 -1.69 -12.48
C ARG A 72 -4.17 -1.25 -13.92
N GLY A 73 -5.26 -0.55 -14.21
CA GLY A 73 -5.51 0.02 -15.54
C GLY A 73 -4.45 1.05 -15.95
N ASP A 74 -3.96 1.84 -14.98
CA ASP A 74 -3.00 2.90 -15.25
C ASP A 74 -1.54 2.43 -15.19
N PHE A 75 -1.22 1.42 -14.38
CA PHE A 75 0.17 1.08 -14.04
C PHE A 75 0.59 -0.37 -14.29
N ALA A 76 -0.29 -1.25 -14.78
CA ALA A 76 0.03 -2.65 -15.01
C ALA A 76 -0.33 -3.14 -16.43
N ILE A 77 0.39 -4.18 -16.89
CA ILE A 77 0.11 -4.85 -18.16
C ILE A 77 -0.09 -6.35 -17.90
N ASP A 78 0.86 -7.02 -17.25
CA ASP A 78 0.79 -8.46 -17.02
C ASP A 78 0.17 -8.84 -15.67
N VAL A 79 -0.61 -9.92 -15.65
CA VAL A 79 -1.25 -10.44 -14.42
C VAL A 79 -0.23 -10.81 -13.33
N GLY A 80 0.93 -11.35 -13.71
CA GLY A 80 2.01 -11.69 -12.78
C GLY A 80 2.81 -10.48 -12.27
N ARG A 81 2.50 -9.28 -12.76
CA ARG A 81 3.14 -7.99 -12.41
C ARG A 81 2.07 -6.90 -12.28
N ASN A 82 0.97 -7.19 -11.60
CA ASN A 82 -0.20 -6.32 -11.49
C ASN A 82 -0.14 -5.30 -10.34
N VAL A 83 1.07 -4.85 -9.98
CA VAL A 83 1.39 -3.74 -9.07
C VAL A 83 1.06 -3.97 -7.58
N CYS A 84 -0.13 -4.47 -7.24
CA CYS A 84 -0.63 -4.45 -5.85
C CYS A 84 -1.64 -5.57 -5.54
N HIS A 85 -1.81 -5.87 -4.25
CA HIS A 85 -2.76 -6.83 -3.70
C HIS A 85 -3.89 -6.11 -2.93
N GLY A 86 -5.06 -6.74 -2.87
CA GLY A 86 -6.15 -6.33 -1.98
C GLY A 86 -7.09 -7.50 -1.72
N SER A 87 -7.50 -7.66 -0.47
CA SER A 87 -8.37 -8.75 -0.02
C SER A 87 -9.67 -8.81 -0.84
N ASP A 88 -10.16 -10.02 -1.12
CA ASP A 88 -11.36 -10.23 -1.96
C ASP A 88 -12.68 -10.25 -1.17
N SER A 89 -12.62 -10.37 0.15
CA SER A 89 -13.78 -10.48 1.03
C SER A 89 -13.42 -10.05 2.45
N VAL A 90 -14.43 -9.75 3.26
CA VAL A 90 -14.22 -9.40 4.68
C VAL A 90 -13.57 -10.55 5.45
N ALA A 91 -13.88 -11.79 5.09
CA ALA A 91 -13.32 -12.98 5.74
C ALA A 91 -11.84 -13.20 5.39
N THR A 92 -11.42 -12.95 4.14
CA THR A 92 -9.99 -12.99 3.78
C THR A 92 -9.25 -11.80 4.35
N ALA A 93 -9.83 -10.59 4.34
CA ALA A 93 -9.24 -9.40 4.94
C ALA A 93 -8.87 -9.63 6.42
N LYS A 94 -9.80 -10.15 7.23
CA LYS A 94 -9.52 -10.45 8.64
C LYS A 94 -8.35 -11.42 8.83
N ARG A 95 -8.28 -12.46 8.00
CA ARG A 95 -7.18 -13.45 8.04
C ARG A 95 -5.85 -12.85 7.61
N GLU A 96 -5.84 -12.06 6.53
CA GLU A 96 -4.65 -11.40 6.02
C GLU A 96 -4.13 -10.35 7.01
N ILE A 97 -5.00 -9.54 7.62
CA ILE A 97 -4.59 -8.56 8.64
C ILE A 97 -3.92 -9.26 9.81
N ALA A 98 -4.52 -10.33 10.35
CA ALA A 98 -3.95 -11.09 11.46
C ALA A 98 -2.65 -11.83 11.11
N LEU A 99 -2.41 -12.10 9.81
CA LEU A 99 -1.15 -12.68 9.34
C LEU A 99 -0.03 -11.64 9.28
N TRP A 100 -0.35 -10.40 8.88
CA TRP A 100 0.65 -9.35 8.64
C TRP A 100 0.89 -8.43 9.83
N PHE A 101 -0.08 -8.30 10.74
CA PHE A 101 -0.06 -7.35 11.85
C PHE A 101 -0.56 -7.99 13.14
N SER A 102 0.11 -7.65 14.24
CA SER A 102 -0.45 -7.79 15.58
C SER A 102 -1.44 -6.66 15.87
N ASN A 103 -2.35 -6.87 16.82
CA ASN A 103 -3.30 -5.83 17.23
C ASN A 103 -2.62 -4.55 17.78
N ALA A 104 -1.39 -4.66 18.30
CA ALA A 104 -0.65 -3.51 18.83
C ALA A 104 -0.07 -2.61 17.73
N GLU A 105 0.01 -3.09 16.49
CA GLU A 105 0.49 -2.33 15.33
C GLU A 105 -0.63 -1.57 14.63
N LEU A 106 -1.89 -1.85 14.97
CA LEU A 106 -3.06 -1.19 14.39
C LEU A 106 -3.35 0.09 15.17
N ALA A 107 -3.14 1.23 14.52
CA ALA A 107 -3.45 2.53 15.10
C ALA A 107 -4.97 2.71 15.23
N ALA A 108 -5.43 3.00 16.45
CA ALA A 108 -6.83 3.36 16.73
C ALA A 108 -6.91 4.87 16.94
N TYR A 109 -7.45 5.59 15.96
CA TYR A 109 -7.69 7.03 16.04
C TYR A 109 -8.92 7.40 15.22
N ASP A 110 -9.63 8.45 15.64
CA ASP A 110 -10.72 9.02 14.86
C ASP A 110 -10.17 10.04 13.86
N ALA A 111 -10.50 9.86 12.58
CA ALA A 111 -10.18 10.84 11.55
C ALA A 111 -11.00 12.12 11.79
N VAL A 112 -10.35 13.28 11.83
CA VAL A 112 -10.99 14.58 12.10
C VAL A 112 -12.08 14.90 11.06
N GLU A 113 -11.87 14.42 9.84
CA GLU A 113 -12.77 14.54 8.70
C GLU A 113 -13.95 13.56 8.72
N ALA A 114 -13.96 12.54 9.59
CA ALA A 114 -14.99 11.50 9.58
C ALA A 114 -16.43 12.04 9.61
N PRO A 115 -16.78 13.07 10.41
CA PRO A 115 -18.13 13.65 10.41
C PRO A 115 -18.52 14.36 9.10
N TRP A 116 -17.55 14.68 8.25
CA TRP A 116 -17.77 15.35 6.96
C TRP A 116 -17.74 14.36 5.79
N VAL A 117 -17.31 13.12 6.02
CA VAL A 117 -17.21 12.05 5.02
C VAL A 117 -18.35 11.04 5.17
N TYR A 118 -18.84 10.81 6.39
CA TYR A 118 -19.88 9.85 6.70
C TYR A 118 -21.12 10.54 7.29
N GLU A 119 -22.30 10.15 6.79
CA GLU A 119 -23.61 10.50 7.36
C GLU A 119 -23.98 9.59 8.55
#